data_AF-A0A1Q6RGH7-F1
#
_entry.id   AF-A0A1Q6RGH7-F1
#
_cell.length_a   1.000
_cell.length_b   1.000
_cell.length_c   1.000
_cell.angle_alpha   90.00
_cell.angle_beta   90.00
_cell.angle_gamma   90.00
#
_symmetry.space_group_name_H-M   'P 1'
#
loop_
_entity.id
_entity.type
_entity.pdbx_description
1 polymer ?
#
loop_
_entity_poly.entity_id
_entity_poly.type
_entity_poly.pdbx_seq_one_letter_code
_entity_poly.pdbx_strand_id
1 'polypeptide(L)'
;MNLNLNVIKFLQQYDSDPELRAKVEQAEMMYPGSLEIRESVVEDVLIPIAEEMGLGFTLMDLYNYERQLKRERSRDVALTEEELKAADEEYHYWLVDKGWENDESCFKQGEQKGID
;
A
#
# COMPACT_ATOMS: atom_id res chain seq x y z
N MET A 1 -19.72 3.23 1.52
CA MET A 1 -18.42 3.31 2.22
C MET A 1 -17.86 4.66 1.88
N ASN A 2 -17.70 5.54 2.87
CA ASN A 2 -17.10 6.85 2.64
C ASN A 2 -15.59 6.65 2.57
N LEU A 3 -14.99 6.99 1.43
CA LEU A 3 -13.54 7.08 1.32
C LEU A 3 -13.05 8.29 2.12
N ASN A 4 -11.92 8.13 2.80
CA ASN A 4 -11.27 9.27 3.43
C ASN A 4 -10.61 10.11 2.33
N LEU A 5 -11.11 11.34 2.16
CA LEU A 5 -10.61 12.28 1.15
C LEU A 5 -9.15 12.68 1.39
N ASN A 6 -8.65 12.55 2.62
CA ASN A 6 -7.27 12.86 2.96
C ASN A 6 -6.30 11.86 2.31
N VAL A 7 -6.65 10.57 2.28
CA VAL A 7 -5.86 9.53 1.58
C VAL A 7 -5.73 9.88 0.10
N ILE A 8 -6.85 10.24 -0.53
CA ILE A 8 -6.89 10.59 -1.96
C ILE A 8 -6.01 11.81 -2.23
N LYS A 9 -6.18 12.87 -1.43
CA LYS A 9 -5.40 14.11 -1.58
C LYS A 9 -3.92 13.88 -1.34
N PHE A 10 -3.57 13.06 -0.34
CA PHE A 10 -2.19 12.72 -0.05
C PHE A 10 -1.55 11.99 -1.23
N LEU A 11 -2.21 10.96 -1.78
CA LEU A 11 -1.70 10.22 -2.92
C LEU A 11 -1.61 11.07 -4.19
N GLN A 12 -2.59 11.95 -4.44
CA GLN A 12 -2.55 12.91 -5.56
C GLN A 12 -1.39 13.89 -5.41
N GLN A 13 -1.17 14.40 -4.20
CA GLN A 13 -0.05 15.29 -3.91
C GLN A 13 1.28 14.53 -4.05
N TYR A 14 1.35 13.28 -3.58
CA TYR A 14 2.55 12.45 -3.71
C TYR A 14 2.93 12.25 -5.19
N ASP A 15 1.96 12.06 -6.08
CA ASP A 15 2.25 11.90 -7.51
C ASP A 15 2.70 13.21 -8.18
N SER A 16 2.10 14.34 -7.77
CA SER A 16 2.34 15.65 -8.37
C SER A 16 3.54 16.40 -7.76
N ASP A 17 3.94 16.06 -6.53
CA ASP A 17 4.88 16.83 -5.73
C ASP A 17 6.20 16.05 -5.50
N PRO A 18 7.30 16.47 -6.13
CA PRO A 18 8.58 15.79 -5.99
C PRO A 18 9.21 15.96 -4.60
N GLU A 19 8.88 17.03 -3.86
CA GLU A 19 9.40 17.25 -2.51
C GLU A 19 8.79 16.24 -1.52
N LEU A 20 7.48 15.99 -1.64
CA LEU A 20 6.79 14.95 -0.88
C LEU A 20 7.37 13.56 -1.17
N ARG A 21 7.65 13.25 -2.44
CA ARG A 21 8.31 11.98 -2.81
C ARG A 21 9.68 11.83 -2.17
N ALA A 22 10.51 12.87 -2.23
CA ALA A 22 11.83 12.86 -1.61
C ALA A 22 11.75 12.77 -0.08
N LYS A 23 10.68 13.31 0.54
CA LYS A 23 10.44 13.19 1.98
C LYS A 23 10.08 11.76 2.38
N VAL A 24 9.21 11.10 1.61
CA VAL A 24 8.87 9.69 1.81
C VAL A 24 10.12 8.82 1.62
N GLU A 25 10.88 9.02 0.54
CA GLU A 25 12.10 8.25 0.28
C GLU A 25 13.17 8.42 1.38
N GLN A 26 13.31 9.63 1.92
CA GLN A 26 14.19 9.87 3.07
C GLN A 26 13.71 9.18 4.34
N ALA A 27 12.40 9.21 4.60
CA ALA A 27 11.82 8.52 5.75
C ALA A 27 11.94 7.00 5.61
N GLU A 28 11.82 6.46 4.39
CA GLU A 28 12.12 5.05 4.08
C GLU A 28 13.59 4.70 4.34
N MET A 29 14.54 5.54 3.90
CA MET A 29 15.97 5.31 4.15
C MET A 29 16.33 5.33 5.64
N MET A 30 15.56 6.06 6.46
CA MET A 30 15.74 6.12 7.91
C MET A 30 14.92 5.08 8.67
N TYR A 31 13.99 4.38 8.01
CA TYR A 31 13.13 3.40 8.63
C TYR A 31 13.93 2.13 8.98
N PRO A 32 14.07 1.78 10.28
CA PRO A 32 14.88 0.63 10.71
C PRO A 32 14.14 -0.71 10.57
N GLY A 33 12.86 -0.69 10.20
CA GLY A 33 12.03 -1.88 10.03
C GLY A 33 12.09 -2.45 8.62
N SER A 34 11.41 -3.59 8.40
CA SER A 34 11.35 -4.17 7.06
C SER A 34 10.37 -3.40 6.17
N LEU A 35 10.83 -2.98 5.00
CA LEU A 35 10.01 -2.37 3.95
C LEU A 35 9.04 -3.38 3.32
N GLU A 36 9.19 -4.67 3.63
CA GLU A 36 8.30 -5.77 3.20
C GLU A 36 7.00 -5.80 4.02
N ILE A 37 6.92 -5.04 5.12
CA ILE A 37 5.70 -4.99 5.93
C ILE A 37 4.97 -3.69 5.62
N ARG A 38 4.03 -3.80 4.68
CA ARG A 38 3.21 -2.69 4.18
C ARG A 38 2.58 -1.87 5.30
N GLU A 39 1.98 -2.54 6.28
CA GLU A 39 1.26 -1.89 7.37
C GLU A 39 2.21 -1.03 8.21
N SER A 40 3.36 -1.59 8.59
CA SER A 40 4.37 -0.88 9.39
C SER A 40 5.02 0.27 8.62
N VAL A 41 5.28 0.12 7.32
CA VAL A 41 5.78 1.25 6.50
C VAL A 41 4.74 2.37 6.44
N VAL A 42 3.46 2.04 6.25
CA VAL A 42 2.41 3.07 6.25
C VAL A 42 2.35 3.78 7.60
N GLU A 43 2.40 3.04 8.70
CA GLU A 43 2.30 3.60 10.06
C GLU A 43 3.52 4.46 10.46
N ASP A 44 4.74 4.04 10.12
CA ASP A 44 5.97 4.73 10.53
C ASP A 44 6.49 5.74 9.49
N VAL A 45 6.10 5.63 8.22
CA VAL A 45 6.57 6.52 7.14
C VAL A 45 5.44 7.43 6.65
N LEU A 46 4.32 6.86 6.22
CA LEU A 46 3.30 7.61 5.48
C LEU A 46 2.37 8.41 6.37
N ILE A 47 1.88 7.82 7.47
CA ILE A 47 0.98 8.50 8.41
C ILE A 47 1.66 9.76 9.00
N PRO A 48 2.90 9.72 9.51
CA PRO A 48 3.55 10.90 10.06
C PRO A 48 3.69 12.03 9.04
N ILE A 49 4.10 11.69 7.80
CA ILE A 49 4.23 12.68 6.72
C ILE A 49 2.86 13.27 6.35
N ALA A 50 1.82 12.43 6.29
CA ALA A 50 0.46 12.89 6.01
C ALA A 50 -0.08 13.79 7.13
N GLU A 51 0.19 13.48 8.40
CA GLU A 51 -0.16 14.30 9.55
C GLU A 51 0.53 15.66 9.54
N GLU A 52 1.83 15.71 9.20
CA GLU A 52 2.58 16.96 9.05
C GLU A 52 1.97 17.89 7.98
N MET A 53 1.37 17.31 6.93
CA MET A 53 0.69 18.07 5.87
C MET A 53 -0.75 18.43 6.20
N GLY A 54 -1.27 18.03 7.37
CA GLY A 54 -2.69 18.17 7.72
C GLY A 54 -3.62 17.25 6.93
N LEU A 55 -3.06 16.23 6.27
CA LEU A 55 -3.74 15.19 5.52
C LEU A 55 -3.71 13.86 6.26
N GLY A 56 -3.66 13.89 7.60
CA GLY A 56 -3.65 12.69 8.43
C GLY A 56 -4.78 11.72 8.07
N PHE A 57 -4.43 10.44 7.98
CA PHE A 57 -5.33 9.34 7.72
C PHE A 57 -4.86 8.11 8.50
N THR A 58 -5.74 7.12 8.64
CA THR A 58 -5.42 5.86 9.32
C THR A 58 -5.07 4.77 8.32
N LEU A 59 -4.35 3.73 8.77
CA LEU A 59 -4.11 2.53 7.97
C LEU A 59 -5.43 1.92 7.43
N MET A 60 -6.48 1.94 8.23
CA MET A 60 -7.82 1.47 7.83
C MET A 60 -8.45 2.33 6.71
N ASP A 61 -8.17 3.63 6.67
CA ASP A 61 -8.61 4.50 5.59
C ASP A 61 -7.94 4.14 4.27
N LEU A 62 -6.63 3.86 4.31
CA LEU A 62 -5.87 3.41 3.14
C LEU A 62 -6.36 2.03 2.66
N TYR A 63 -6.59 1.09 3.58
CA TYR A 63 -7.15 -0.22 3.25
C TYR A 63 -8.54 -0.12 2.62
N ASN A 64 -9.41 0.75 3.15
CA ASN A 64 -10.72 1.00 2.56
C ASN A 64 -10.62 1.66 1.17
N TYR A 65 -9.63 2.51 0.95
CA TYR A 65 -9.34 3.10 -0.35
C TYR A 65 -8.91 2.05 -1.37
N GLU A 66 -7.90 1.23 -1.06
CA GLU A 66 -7.46 0.14 -1.95
C GLU A 66 -8.59 -0.86 -2.21
N ARG A 67 -9.37 -1.22 -1.18
CA ARG A 67 -10.51 -2.14 -1.30
C ARG A 67 -11.64 -1.57 -2.17
N GLN A 68 -11.91 -0.26 -2.07
CA GLN A 68 -12.92 0.36 -2.92
C GLN A 68 -12.43 0.46 -4.36
N LEU A 69 -11.17 0.82 -4.60
CA LEU A 69 -10.56 0.82 -5.92
C LEU A 69 -10.65 -0.57 -6.57
N LYS A 70 -10.35 -1.62 -5.80
CA LYS A 70 -10.53 -3.02 -6.24
C LYS A 70 -11.98 -3.35 -6.56
N ARG A 71 -12.93 -2.95 -5.70
CA ARG A 71 -14.37 -3.23 -5.88
C ARG A 71 -14.98 -2.47 -7.06
N GLU A 72 -14.63 -1.21 -7.26
CA GLU A 72 -15.13 -0.40 -8.37
C GLU A 72 -14.68 -1.01 -9.70
N ARG A 73 -13.44 -1.51 -9.76
CA ARG A 73 -12.91 -2.21 -10.95
C ARG A 73 -13.54 -3.59 -11.18
N SER A 74 -13.87 -4.33 -10.11
CA SER A 74 -14.61 -5.60 -10.23
C SER A 74 -16.10 -5.43 -10.51
N ARG A 75 -16.65 -4.21 -10.43
CA ARG A 75 -18.09 -3.96 -10.65
C ARG A 75 -18.46 -3.83 -12.12
N ASP A 76 -17.51 -3.50 -12.99
CA ASP A 76 -17.74 -3.23 -14.42
C ASP A 76 -17.28 -4.35 -15.36
N VAL A 77 -17.00 -5.54 -14.81
CA VAL A 77 -16.19 -6.52 -15.52
C VAL A 77 -16.81 -7.92 -15.34
N ALA A 78 -17.74 -8.25 -16.25
CA ALA A 78 -18.01 -9.64 -16.60
C ALA A 78 -16.86 -10.13 -17.50
N LEU A 79 -15.63 -10.15 -16.98
CA LEU A 79 -14.46 -10.57 -17.75
C LEU A 79 -14.43 -12.10 -17.81
N THR A 80 -14.07 -12.60 -18.98
CA THR A 80 -13.84 -14.01 -19.25
C THR A 80 -12.54 -14.48 -18.58
N GLU A 81 -12.40 -15.80 -18.39
CA GLU A 81 -11.26 -16.44 -17.71
C GLU A 81 -9.87 -16.02 -18.24
N GLU A 82 -9.77 -15.63 -19.52
CA GLU A 82 -8.52 -15.18 -20.14
C GLU A 82 -8.13 -13.74 -19.74
N GLU A 83 -9.09 -12.83 -19.59
CA GLU A 83 -8.82 -11.46 -19.14
C GLU A 83 -8.56 -11.39 -17.63
N LEU A 84 -9.11 -12.33 -16.85
CA LEU A 84 -8.75 -12.52 -15.45
C LEU A 84 -7.27 -12.92 -15.28
N LYS A 85 -6.73 -13.68 -16.24
CA LYS A 85 -5.33 -14.15 -16.21
C LYS A 85 -4.35 -13.05 -16.63
N ALA A 86 -4.71 -12.23 -17.63
CA ALA A 86 -3.93 -11.05 -18.01
C ALA A 86 -4.00 -9.92 -16.96
N ALA A 87 -5.10 -9.81 -16.21
CA ALA A 87 -5.25 -8.82 -15.15
C ALA A 87 -4.44 -9.14 -13.87
N ASP A 88 -3.93 -10.36 -13.75
CA ASP A 88 -3.03 -10.79 -12.66
C ASP A 88 -1.58 -10.35 -12.89
N GLU A 89 -1.17 -10.16 -14.15
CA GLU A 89 0.21 -9.87 -14.54
C GLU A 89 0.54 -8.36 -14.69
N GLU A 90 -0.44 -7.44 -14.68
CA GLU A 90 -0.19 -6.03 -15.10
C GLU A 90 -0.89 -4.92 -14.27
N TYR A 91 -1.19 -5.06 -12.96
CA TYR A 91 -1.80 -3.90 -12.25
C TYR A 91 -1.24 -3.56 -10.86
N HIS A 92 -0.53 -2.43 -10.86
CA HIS A 92 0.16 -1.72 -9.79
C HIS A 92 -0.77 -1.24 -8.65
N TYR A 93 -0.73 -1.89 -7.49
CA TYR A 93 -1.22 -1.29 -6.24
C TYR A 93 -0.18 -0.28 -5.76
N TRP A 94 -0.55 0.92 -5.35
CA TRP A 94 0.42 1.98 -5.04
C TRP A 94 1.49 1.54 -4.01
N LEU A 95 1.13 0.71 -3.03
CA LEU A 95 2.07 0.14 -2.08
C LEU A 95 2.94 -0.98 -2.70
N VAL A 96 2.37 -1.81 -3.58
CA VAL A 96 3.09 -2.86 -4.33
C VAL A 96 4.05 -2.26 -5.36
N ASP A 97 3.66 -1.18 -6.04
CA ASP A 97 4.47 -0.45 -7.01
C ASP A 97 5.75 0.13 -6.39
N LYS A 98 5.69 0.48 -5.11
CA LYS A 98 6.83 0.95 -4.32
C LYS A 98 7.66 -0.19 -3.73
N GLY A 99 7.33 -1.44 -4.03
CA GLY A 99 8.01 -2.61 -3.49
C GLY A 99 7.62 -2.95 -2.05
N TRP A 100 6.56 -2.33 -1.51
CA TRP A 100 5.96 -2.70 -0.21
C TRP A 100 4.92 -3.79 -0.44
N GLU A 101 5.42 -4.92 -0.91
CA GLU A 101 4.68 -6.15 -1.06
C GLU A 101 4.55 -6.80 0.32
N ASN A 102 3.34 -7.25 0.69
CA ASN A 102 3.21 -8.12 1.85
C ASN A 102 3.80 -9.48 1.44
N ASP A 103 5.08 -9.68 1.69
CA ASP A 103 5.73 -10.94 1.36
C ASP A 103 5.16 -12.05 2.25
N GLU A 104 4.29 -12.90 1.68
CA GLU A 104 3.71 -14.05 2.38
C GLU A 104 4.78 -15.06 2.84
N SER A 105 6.01 -14.99 2.32
CA SER A 105 7.13 -15.84 2.75
C SER A 105 7.63 -15.47 4.14
N CYS A 106 7.41 -14.23 4.62
CA CYS A 106 7.67 -13.85 6.01
C CYS A 106 6.73 -14.58 7.01
N PHE A 107 5.52 -14.97 6.59
CA PHE A 107 4.60 -15.79 7.40
C PHE A 107 4.93 -17.30 7.35
N LYS A 108 5.83 -17.73 6.44
CA LYS A 108 6.25 -19.12 6.27
C LYS A 108 7.54 -19.49 7.02
N GLN A 109 8.17 -18.57 7.75
CA GLN A 109 9.24 -18.94 8.71
C GLN A 109 8.67 -19.39 10.06
N GLY A 110 7.82 -20.43 10.00
CA GLY A 110 7.33 -21.17 11.16
C GLY A 110 7.34 -22.69 10.94
N GLU A 111 7.98 -23.19 9.88
CA GLU A 111 8.12 -24.63 9.67
C GLU A 111 9.17 -25.22 10.62
N GLN A 112 8.65 -25.78 11.72
CA GLN A 112 9.13 -26.94 12.47
C GLN A 112 10.67 -27.12 12.52
N LYS A 113 11.31 -26.56 13.55
CA LYS A 113 12.53 -27.19 14.06
C LYS A 113 12.12 -28.33 15.00
N GLY A 114 12.30 -29.56 14.52
CA GLY A 114 12.20 -30.78 15.31
C GLY A 114 12.97 -30.63 16.62
N ILE A 115 12.30 -31.04 17.69
CA ILE A 115 12.88 -31.20 19.02
C ILE A 115 13.72 -32.49 18.93
N ASP A 116 14.98 -32.38 19.36
CA ASP A 116 15.99 -33.44 19.43
C ASP A 116 15.50 -34.69 20.19
#